data_AF-A0A7C6AV81-F1
#
_entry.id   AF-A0A7C6AV81-F1
#
_cell.length_a   1.000
_cell.length_b   1.000
_cell.length_c   1.000
_cell.angle_alpha   90.00
_cell.angle_beta   90.00
_cell.angle_gamma   90.00
#
_symmetry.space_group_name_H-M   'P 1'
#
loop_
_entity.id
_entity.type
_entity.pdbx_description
1 polymer ?
#
loop_
_entity_poly.entity_id
_entity_poly.type
_entity_poly.pdbx_seq_one_letter_code
_entity_poly.pdbx_strand_id
1 'polypeptide(L)'
;MKLHKKIIIKGRIELLTGLHIGDSKENVEIGGVDAPVVRRKDDNQPYIPGSSLKGKIRSLLEIAEGVNADSSFRRYPNGCVIPYLFGSAGDDGLPSRIIFRDSYLTDEWAKKL
;
A
#
# COMPACT_ATOMS: atom_id res chain seq x y z
N MET A 1 -20.46 -15.70 -1.46
CA MET A 1 -19.04 -16.01 -1.16
C MET A 1 -18.96 -16.58 0.25
N LYS A 2 -18.40 -17.78 0.43
CA LYS A 2 -18.24 -18.40 1.77
C LYS A 2 -16.79 -18.25 2.23
N LEU A 3 -16.58 -17.71 3.44
CA LEU A 3 -15.25 -17.62 4.03
C LEU A 3 -14.87 -19.00 4.59
N HIS A 4 -13.78 -19.58 4.07
CA HIS A 4 -13.26 -20.86 4.55
C HIS A 4 -12.10 -20.69 5.54
N LYS A 5 -11.16 -19.79 5.24
CA LYS A 5 -9.94 -19.57 6.04
C LYS A 5 -9.42 -18.14 5.84
N LYS A 6 -8.74 -17.61 6.87
CA LYS A 6 -7.91 -16.41 6.76
C LYS A 6 -6.45 -16.83 6.94
N ILE A 7 -5.60 -16.53 5.94
CA ILE A 7 -4.16 -16.77 6.01
C ILE A 7 -3.51 -15.44 6.37
N ILE A 8 -2.68 -15.44 7.41
CA ILE A 8 -1.99 -14.24 7.90
C ILE A 8 -0.51 -14.38 7.56
N ILE A 9 0.00 -13.45 6.76
CA ILE A 9 1.43 -13.34 6.42
C ILE A 9 1.97 -12.16 7.22
N LYS A 10 3.04 -12.39 7.99
CA LYS A 10 3.73 -11.37 8.78
C LYS A 10 5.20 -11.35 8.41
N GLY A 11 5.83 -10.19 8.52
CA GLY A 11 7.25 -10.00 8.24
C GLY A 11 7.73 -8.65 8.75
N ARG A 12 9.02 -8.39 8.57
CA ARG A 12 9.64 -7.08 8.79
C ARG A 12 10.12 -6.55 7.45
N ILE A 13 9.96 -5.24 7.24
CA ILE A 13 10.49 -4.55 6.07
C ILE A 13 11.75 -3.84 6.52
N GLU A 14 12.87 -4.18 5.89
CA GLU A 14 14.14 -3.49 6.10
C GLU A 14 14.32 -2.43 5.01
N LEU A 15 14.66 -1.21 5.42
CA LEU A 15 14.95 -0.13 4.49
C LEU A 15 16.44 -0.17 4.16
N LEU A 16 16.78 -0.65 2.96
CA LEU A 16 18.16 -0.68 2.47
C LEU A 16 18.68 0.72 2.10
N THR A 17 17.76 1.63 1.79
CA THR A 17 18.02 3.04 1.44
C THR A 17 16.97 3.93 2.10
N GLY A 18 17.17 5.25 2.04
CA GLY A 18 16.13 6.21 2.46
C GLY A 18 14.81 5.98 1.73
N LEU A 19 13.70 5.99 2.49
CA LEU A 19 12.34 5.84 1.97
C LEU A 19 11.55 7.11 2.24
N HIS A 20 10.99 7.70 1.17
CA HIS A 20 10.05 8.80 1.26
C HIS A 20 8.68 8.34 0.76
N ILE A 21 7.67 8.41 1.64
CA ILE A 21 6.26 8.29 1.28
C ILE A 21 5.63 9.62 1.68
N GLY A 22 5.15 10.37 0.70
CA GLY A 22 4.60 11.70 0.94
C GLY A 22 3.30 11.66 1.74
N ASP A 23 3.12 12.65 2.61
CA ASP A 23 1.85 12.93 3.26
C ASP A 23 1.01 13.95 2.47
N SER A 24 -0.30 13.99 2.70
CA SER A 24 -1.16 15.03 2.14
C SER A 24 -0.77 16.41 2.70
N LYS A 25 -0.61 17.41 1.82
CA LYS A 25 -0.22 18.80 2.15
C LYS A 25 -1.33 19.62 2.85
N GLU A 26 -2.11 19.01 3.74
CA GLU A 26 -3.20 19.73 4.40
C GLU A 26 -2.73 20.67 5.53
N ASN A 27 -1.54 20.43 6.10
CA ASN A 27 -0.94 21.33 7.08
C ASN A 27 0.42 21.83 6.58
N VAL A 28 0.41 22.97 5.89
CA VAL A 28 1.64 23.76 5.71
C VAL A 28 1.98 24.36 7.06
N GLU A 29 2.76 23.63 7.87
CA GLU A 29 3.35 24.18 9.07
C GLU A 29 4.29 25.33 8.66
N ILE A 30 4.16 26.50 9.30
CA ILE A 30 5.03 27.64 9.05
C ILE A 30 6.46 27.25 9.45
N GLY A 31 7.36 27.11 8.47
CA GLY A 31 8.72 26.60 8.67
C GLY A 31 8.87 25.08 8.57
N GLY A 32 7.86 24.37 8.05
CA GLY A 32 7.89 22.93 7.81
C GLY A 32 8.86 22.50 6.70
N VAL A 33 9.14 21.19 6.65
CA VAL A 33 10.01 20.57 5.64
C VAL A 33 9.29 20.51 4.28
N ASP A 34 9.97 20.86 3.19
CA ASP A 34 9.38 20.92 1.83
C ASP A 34 8.73 19.61 1.34
N ALA A 35 9.24 18.47 1.81
CA ALA A 35 8.77 17.13 1.44
C ALA A 35 8.52 16.28 2.69
N PRO A 36 7.37 16.45 3.37
CA PRO A 36 7.07 15.67 4.56
C PRO A 36 6.91 14.19 4.23
N VAL A 37 7.33 13.34 5.17
CA VAL A 37 7.02 11.90 5.20
C VAL A 37 5.71 11.68 5.94
N VAL A 38 4.92 10.70 5.50
CA VAL A 38 3.70 10.29 6.20
C VAL A 38 4.03 9.79 7.61
N ARG A 39 3.32 10.36 8.60
CA ARG A 39 3.53 10.09 10.03
C ARG A 39 2.22 9.76 10.71
N ARG A 40 2.30 9.00 11.80
CA ARG A 40 1.14 8.72 12.62
C ARG A 40 0.74 9.96 13.43
N LYS A 41 -0.55 10.17 13.62
CA LYS A 41 -1.08 11.34 14.33
C LYS A 41 -0.92 11.27 15.85
N ASP A 42 -0.71 10.08 16.40
CA ASP A 42 -0.65 9.83 17.84
C ASP A 42 0.76 9.93 18.42
N ASP A 43 1.79 9.49 17.69
CA ASP A 43 3.18 9.50 18.16
C ASP A 43 4.19 10.11 17.16
N ASN A 44 3.70 10.67 16.04
CA ASN A 44 4.50 11.31 15.00
C ASN A 44 5.55 10.39 14.33
N GLN A 45 5.47 9.07 14.52
CA GLN A 45 6.40 8.13 13.90
C GLN A 45 6.10 7.94 12.41
N PRO A 46 7.11 7.86 11.54
CA PRO A 46 6.90 7.50 10.15
C PRO A 46 6.44 6.05 10.03
N TYR A 47 5.62 5.76 9.02
CA TYR A 47 5.14 4.41 8.77
C TYR A 47 4.94 4.17 7.27
N ILE A 48 4.79 2.91 6.88
CA ILE A 48 4.42 2.55 5.50
C ILE A 48 2.92 2.25 5.48
N PRO A 49 2.09 3.08 4.81
CA PRO A 49 0.66 2.82 4.70
C PRO A 49 0.39 1.51 3.95
N GLY A 50 -0.62 0.77 4.42
CA GLY A 50 -1.07 -0.47 3.78
C GLY A 50 -1.58 -0.23 2.35
N SER A 51 -2.14 0.97 2.08
CA SER A 51 -2.53 1.41 0.74
C SER A 51 -1.34 1.55 -0.20
N SER A 52 -0.24 2.15 0.25
CA SER A 52 1.00 2.31 -0.53
C SER A 52 1.60 0.95 -0.89
N LEU A 53 1.68 0.03 0.08
CA LEU A 53 2.18 -1.33 -0.16
C LEU A 53 1.26 -2.11 -1.11
N LYS A 54 -0.07 -2.06 -0.88
CA LYS A 54 -1.08 -2.69 -1.75
C LYS A 54 -0.96 -2.18 -3.19
N GLY A 55 -0.89 -0.88 -3.37
CA GLY A 55 -0.81 -0.23 -4.68
C GLY A 55 0.45 -0.60 -5.44
N LYS A 56 1.61 -0.56 -4.78
CA LYS A 56 2.88 -0.92 -5.42
C LYS A 56 2.91 -2.37 -5.86
N ILE A 57 2.48 -3.31 -5.01
CA ILE A 57 2.43 -4.74 -5.36
C ILE A 57 1.44 -4.97 -6.50
N ARG A 58 0.25 -4.37 -6.44
CA ARG A 58 -0.75 -4.46 -7.52
C ARG A 58 -0.16 -3.99 -8.84
N SER A 59 0.44 -2.80 -8.87
CA SER A 59 1.02 -2.20 -10.07
C SER A 59 2.15 -3.07 -10.65
N LEU A 60 3.02 -3.63 -9.80
CA LEU A 60 4.07 -4.52 -10.26
C LEU A 60 3.53 -5.83 -10.85
N LEU A 61 2.49 -6.41 -10.25
CA LEU A 61 1.82 -7.60 -10.79
C LEU A 61 1.11 -7.30 -12.11
N GLU A 62 0.45 -6.16 -12.22
CA GLU A 62 -0.16 -5.69 -13.46
C GLU A 62 0.88 -5.60 -14.59
N ILE A 63 2.01 -4.93 -14.34
CA ILE A 63 3.13 -4.85 -15.29
C ILE A 63 3.65 -6.24 -15.66
N ALA A 64 3.87 -7.11 -14.68
CA ALA A 64 4.42 -8.46 -14.91
C ALA A 64 3.48 -9.34 -15.76
N GLU A 65 2.16 -9.18 -15.59
CA GLU A 65 1.14 -9.88 -16.38
C GLU A 65 0.84 -9.17 -17.73
N GLY A 66 1.53 -8.06 -18.04
CA GLY A 66 1.31 -7.28 -19.26
C GLY A 66 -0.04 -6.54 -19.28
N VAL A 67 -0.68 -6.36 -18.12
CA VAL A 67 -1.95 -5.67 -17.97
C VAL A 67 -1.69 -4.27 -17.43
N ASN A 68 -2.21 -3.22 -18.07
CA ASN A 68 -2.04 -1.82 -17.63
C ASN A 68 -0.56 -1.37 -17.48
N ALA A 69 0.37 -2.00 -18.20
CA ALA A 69 1.82 -1.75 -18.08
C ALA A 69 2.23 -0.31 -18.47
N ASP A 70 1.41 0.36 -19.26
CA ASP A 70 1.58 1.74 -19.72
C ASP A 70 0.80 2.75 -18.85
N SER A 71 0.33 2.34 -17.67
CA SER A 71 -0.55 3.13 -16.80
C SER A 71 -1.89 3.51 -17.45
N SER A 72 -2.24 2.92 -18.60
CA SER A 72 -3.58 3.02 -19.15
C SER A 72 -4.46 1.99 -18.45
N PHE A 73 -5.58 2.42 -17.87
CA PHE A 73 -6.52 1.49 -17.26
C PHE A 73 -7.26 0.73 -18.37
N ARG A 74 -6.90 -0.53 -18.55
CA ARG A 74 -7.57 -1.48 -19.42
C ARG A 74 -8.36 -2.47 -18.59
N ARG A 75 -9.39 -3.03 -19.21
CA ARG A 75 -10.14 -4.14 -18.64
C ARG A 75 -9.20 -5.33 -18.44
N TYR A 76 -9.23 -5.94 -17.27
CA TYR A 76 -8.46 -7.16 -17.02
C TYR A 76 -8.88 -8.26 -18.01
N PRO A 77 -7.93 -9.04 -18.55
CA PRO A 77 -8.25 -10.17 -19.39
C PRO A 77 -9.02 -11.24 -18.61
N ASN A 78 -9.80 -12.06 -19.32
CA ASN A 78 -10.50 -13.19 -18.72
C ASN A 78 -9.51 -14.13 -18.03
N GLY A 79 -9.84 -14.54 -16.80
CA GLY A 79 -8.97 -15.40 -15.99
C GLY A 79 -7.87 -14.66 -15.21
N CYS A 80 -7.74 -13.33 -15.34
CA CYS A 80 -6.79 -12.57 -14.53
C CYS A 80 -7.12 -12.66 -13.04
N VAL A 81 -6.14 -13.06 -12.22
CA VAL A 81 -6.31 -13.24 -10.78
C VAL A 81 -6.28 -11.92 -9.99
N ILE A 82 -5.67 -10.87 -10.57
CA ILE A 82 -5.46 -9.56 -9.92
C ILE A 82 -6.77 -8.94 -9.40
N PRO A 83 -7.85 -8.78 -10.19
CA PRO A 83 -9.09 -8.19 -9.68
C PRO A 83 -9.78 -9.06 -8.62
N TYR A 84 -9.59 -10.38 -8.62
CA TYR A 84 -10.09 -11.25 -7.54
C TYR A 84 -9.31 -11.09 -6.23
N LEU A 85 -8.01 -10.76 -6.31
CA LEU A 85 -7.17 -10.54 -5.14
C LEU A 85 -7.35 -9.12 -4.57
N PHE A 86 -7.17 -8.10 -5.41
CA PHE A 86 -7.08 -6.69 -5.01
C PHE A 86 -8.43 -5.95 -5.03
N GLY A 87 -9.44 -6.53 -5.69
CA GLY A 87 -10.74 -5.95 -5.93
C GLY A 87 -10.79 -5.03 -7.16
N SER A 88 -12.00 -4.81 -7.67
CA SER A 88 -12.33 -3.89 -8.75
C SER A 88 -13.57 -3.05 -8.41
N ALA A 89 -13.66 -1.83 -8.95
CA ALA A 89 -14.82 -0.95 -8.82
C ALA A 89 -15.73 -1.08 -10.05
N GLY A 90 -17.00 -0.66 -9.91
CA GLY A 90 -18.02 -0.71 -10.97
C GLY A 90 -19.19 -1.64 -10.62
N ASP A 91 -20.18 -1.71 -11.51
CA ASP A 91 -21.41 -2.51 -11.30
C ASP A 91 -21.12 -4.01 -11.16
N ASP A 92 -20.09 -4.50 -11.86
CA ASP A 92 -19.54 -5.86 -11.73
C ASP A 92 -18.31 -5.91 -10.81
N GLY A 93 -18.23 -4.99 -9.84
CA GLY A 93 -17.09 -4.84 -8.94
C GLY A 93 -16.83 -6.08 -8.09
N LEU A 94 -15.56 -6.46 -7.99
CA LEU A 94 -15.14 -7.59 -7.16
C LEU A 94 -14.60 -7.09 -5.82
N PRO A 95 -15.01 -7.68 -4.68
CA PRO A 95 -14.44 -7.34 -3.39
C PRO A 95 -12.99 -7.85 -3.27
N SER A 96 -12.13 -7.06 -2.61
CA SER A 96 -10.75 -7.44 -2.30
C SER A 96 -10.71 -8.66 -1.38
N ARG A 97 -9.89 -9.67 -1.71
CA ARG A 97 -9.67 -10.86 -0.87
C ARG A 97 -8.42 -10.76 -0.01
N ILE A 98 -7.55 -9.79 -0.30
CA ILE A 98 -6.37 -9.47 0.51
C ILE A 98 -6.54 -8.14 1.24
N ILE A 99 -5.99 -8.07 2.44
CA ILE A 99 -6.00 -6.88 3.30
C ILE A 99 -4.55 -6.57 3.66
N PHE A 100 -4.09 -5.39 3.27
CA PHE A 100 -2.81 -4.85 3.71
C PHE A 100 -3.01 -4.01 4.95
N ARG A 101 -2.11 -4.17 5.92
CA ARG A 101 -2.08 -3.38 7.15
C ARG A 101 -0.91 -2.41 7.08
N ASP A 102 -1.07 -1.27 7.75
CA ASP A 102 0.02 -0.31 7.94
C ASP A 102 1.20 -1.00 8.63
N SER A 103 2.41 -0.68 8.17
CA SER A 103 3.64 -1.21 8.74
C SER A 103 4.31 -0.11 9.56
N TYR A 104 4.27 -0.27 10.87
CA TYR A 104 4.90 0.64 11.83
C TYR A 104 6.36 0.26 12.07
N LEU A 105 7.13 1.22 12.60
CA LEU A 105 8.46 0.93 13.09
C LEU A 105 8.39 -0.14 14.18
N THR A 106 9.39 -1.02 14.19
CA THR A 106 9.57 -1.94 15.31
C THR A 106 10.00 -1.17 16.55
N ASP A 107 9.64 -1.65 17.74
CA ASP A 107 9.98 -1.01 19.03
C ASP A 107 11.46 -0.64 19.17
N GLU A 108 12.37 -1.47 18.64
CA GLU A 108 13.81 -1.20 18.64
C GLU A 108 14.15 0.10 17.90
N TRP A 109 13.56 0.30 16.72
CA TRP A 109 13.81 1.46 15.87
C TRP A 109 13.01 2.68 16.32
N ALA A 110 11.81 2.48 16.88
CA ALA A 110 11.02 3.55 17.47
C ALA A 110 11.75 4.26 18.62
N LYS A 111 12.55 3.53 19.40
CA LYS A 111 13.38 4.08 20.50
C LYS A 111 14.63 4.85 20.03
N LYS A 112 15.01 4.71 18.75
CA LYS A 112 16.20 5.34 18.16
C LYS A 112 15.87 6.63 17.41
N LEU A 113 14.58 6.96 17.26
CA LEU A 113 14.10 8.25 16.75
C LEU A 113 14.32 9.35 17.79
#